data_AF-A0A520HHM0-F1
#
_entry.id   AF-A0A520HHM0-F1
#
_cell.length_a   1.000
_cell.length_b   1.000
_cell.length_c   1.000
_cell.angle_alpha   90.00
_cell.angle_beta   90.00
_cell.angle_gamma   90.00
#
_symmetry.space_group_name_H-M   'P 1'
#
loop_
_entity.id
_entity.type
_entity.pdbx_description
1 polymer ?
#
loop_
_entity_poly.entity_id
_entity_poly.type
_entity_poly.pdbx_seq_one_letter_code
_entity_poly.pdbx_strand_id
1 'polypeptide(L)'
;MTTGPDDRPRVSQAAMLLGFAGLAPQFAAVTMIALGRSDLALPVAVAYPLIILSFLGGIWWGFAVRRREGQASLAALAVVPSLVAMGLLAMATVTGR
;
A
#
# COMPACT_ATOMS: atom_id res chain seq x y z
N MET A 1 -1.21 35.40 15.49
CA MET A 1 -0.54 34.14 15.10
C MET A 1 -0.25 34.26 13.60
N THR A 2 0.98 34.62 13.25
CA THR A 2 1.39 34.92 11.87
C THR A 2 1.85 33.62 11.20
N THR A 3 1.07 33.06 10.28
CA THR A 3 1.51 31.93 9.45
C THR A 3 2.51 32.45 8.43
N GLY A 4 3.80 32.15 8.63
CA GLY A 4 4.85 32.44 7.65
C GLY A 4 4.64 31.64 6.36
N PRO A 5 5.26 32.04 5.24
CA PRO A 5 5.03 31.48 3.90
C PRO A 5 5.42 30.00 3.71
N ASP A 6 5.76 29.26 4.77
CA ASP A 6 6.34 27.91 4.72
C ASP A 6 5.58 26.86 5.55
N ASP A 7 4.29 27.10 5.83
CA ASP A 7 3.43 26.25 6.66
C ASP A 7 2.85 25.04 5.88
N ARG A 8 3.70 24.37 5.09
CA ARG A 8 3.32 23.10 4.44
C ARG A 8 3.53 21.97 5.46
N PRO A 9 2.55 21.09 5.68
CA PRO A 9 2.73 19.91 6.53
C PRO A 9 3.93 19.10 6.03
N ARG A 10 5.04 19.13 6.76
CA ARG A 10 6.23 18.32 6.44
C ARG A 10 6.00 16.93 6.99
N VAL A 11 6.11 15.92 6.12
CA VAL A 11 6.12 14.53 6.56
C VAL A 11 7.32 14.35 7.50
N SER A 12 7.08 13.81 8.69
CA SER A 12 8.16 13.62 9.68
C SER A 12 9.20 12.64 9.14
N GLN A 13 10.46 12.84 9.51
CA GLN A 13 11.54 11.93 9.13
C GLN A 13 11.27 10.49 9.60
N ALA A 14 10.64 10.33 10.77
CA ALA A 14 10.22 9.04 11.28
C ALA A 14 9.16 8.37 10.39
N ALA A 15 8.17 9.12 9.88
CA ALA A 15 7.16 8.60 8.96
C ALA A 15 7.78 8.17 7.62
N MET A 16 8.75 8.92 7.10
CA MET A 16 9.51 8.48 5.92
C MET A 16 10.31 7.21 6.19
N LEU A 17 11.01 7.12 7.33
CA LEU A 17 11.79 5.94 7.68
C LEU A 17 10.90 4.70 7.83
N LEU A 18 9.73 4.83 8.47
CA LEU A 18 8.73 3.76 8.58
C LEU A 18 8.17 3.36 7.21
N GLY A 19 7.95 4.31 6.30
CA GLY A 19 7.56 4.04 4.92
C GLY A 19 8.61 3.20 4.18
N PHE A 20 9.89 3.55 4.32
CA PHE A 20 10.99 2.77 3.76
C PHE A 20 11.15 1.40 4.44
N ALA A 21 10.93 1.30 5.75
CA ALA A 21 10.96 0.02 6.46
C ALA A 21 9.89 -0.95 5.94
N GLY A 22 8.79 -0.43 5.40
CA GLY A 22 7.79 -1.21 4.67
C GLY A 22 8.35 -1.96 3.45
N LEU A 23 9.49 -1.58 2.87
CA LEU A 23 10.09 -2.31 1.75
C LEU A 23 10.82 -3.59 2.18
N ALA A 24 11.02 -3.82 3.48
CA ALA A 24 11.79 -4.95 3.99
C ALA A 24 11.33 -6.33 3.45
N PRO A 25 10.02 -6.63 3.35
CA PRO A 25 9.57 -7.92 2.80
C PRO A 25 9.90 -8.08 1.31
N GLN A 26 9.92 -6.97 0.56
CA GLN A 26 10.27 -7.00 -0.86
C GLN A 26 11.77 -7.25 -1.06
N PHE A 27 12.62 -6.65 -0.22
CA PHE A 27 14.04 -6.96 -0.19
C PHE A 27 14.31 -8.42 0.21
N ALA A 28 13.54 -8.94 1.18
CA ALA A 28 13.63 -10.35 1.56
C ALA A 28 13.26 -11.27 0.39
N ALA A 29 12.17 -10.98 -0.35
CA ALA A 29 11.78 -11.76 -1.51
C ALA A 29 12.84 -11.74 -2.63
N VAL A 30 13.42 -10.58 -2.96
CA VAL A 30 14.52 -10.47 -3.95
C VAL A 30 15.72 -11.30 -3.50
N THR A 31 16.08 -11.24 -2.22
CA THR A 31 17.18 -12.03 -1.66
C THR A 31 16.89 -13.54 -1.76
N MET A 32 15.66 -13.97 -1.48
CA MET A 32 15.25 -15.37 -1.62
C MET A 32 15.33 -15.85 -3.07
N ILE A 33 14.93 -15.03 -4.05
CA ILE A 33 15.10 -15.34 -5.48
C ILE A 33 16.58 -15.50 -5.82
N ALA A 34 17.44 -14.58 -5.38
CA ALA A 34 18.88 -14.64 -5.61
C ALA A 34 19.53 -15.89 -5.00
N LEU A 35 18.96 -16.42 -3.92
CA LEU A 35 19.39 -17.66 -3.26
C LEU A 35 18.75 -18.92 -3.85
N GLY A 36 17.97 -18.81 -4.94
CA GLY A 36 17.32 -19.94 -5.60
C GLY A 36 16.06 -20.47 -4.89
N ARG A 37 15.50 -19.72 -3.93
CA ARG A 37 14.26 -20.05 -3.20
C ARG A 37 13.04 -19.33 -3.76
N SER A 38 12.85 -19.45 -5.07
CA SER A 38 11.75 -18.81 -5.79
C SER A 38 10.37 -19.28 -5.31
N ASP A 39 10.27 -20.53 -4.85
CA ASP A 39 9.08 -21.15 -4.27
C ASP A 39 8.55 -20.40 -3.04
N LEU A 40 9.46 -19.92 -2.18
CA LEU A 40 9.12 -19.12 -1.00
C LEU A 40 9.07 -17.61 -1.30
N ALA A 41 9.84 -17.16 -2.28
CA ALA A 41 9.94 -15.74 -2.61
C ALA A 41 8.67 -15.19 -3.28
N LEU A 42 8.04 -15.96 -4.17
CA LEU A 42 6.85 -15.52 -4.91
C LEU A 42 5.67 -15.20 -3.97
N PRO A 43 5.29 -16.09 -3.02
CA PRO A 43 4.25 -15.78 -2.05
C PRO A 43 4.55 -14.51 -1.24
N VAL A 44 5.80 -14.32 -0.81
CA VAL A 44 6.21 -13.14 -0.03
C VAL A 44 6.15 -11.87 -0.89
N ALA A 45 6.64 -11.93 -2.13
CA ALA A 45 6.67 -10.82 -3.08
C ALA A 45 5.28 -10.33 -3.46
N VAL A 46 4.28 -11.22 -3.43
CA VAL A 46 2.89 -10.92 -3.82
C VAL A 46 2.02 -10.60 -2.61
N ALA A 47 2.06 -11.41 -1.54
CA ALA A 47 1.16 -11.27 -0.41
C ALA A 47 1.32 -9.91 0.31
N TYR A 48 2.56 -9.45 0.48
CA TYR A 48 2.81 -8.23 1.24
C TYR A 48 2.30 -6.96 0.53
N PRO A 49 2.58 -6.71 -0.76
CA PRO A 49 1.96 -5.60 -1.49
C PRO A 49 0.42 -5.63 -1.52
N LEU A 50 -0.17 -6.83 -1.62
CA LEU A 50 -1.63 -6.98 -1.58
C LEU A 50 -2.23 -6.53 -0.26
N ILE A 51 -1.57 -6.85 0.85
CA ILE A 51 -1.96 -6.40 2.19
C ILE A 51 -1.91 -4.88 2.27
N ILE A 52 -0.82 -4.25 1.82
CA ILE A 52 -0.68 -2.78 1.82
C ILE A 52 -1.80 -2.13 1.01
N LEU A 53 -2.10 -2.63 -0.18
CA LEU A 53 -3.15 -2.08 -1.04
C LEU A 53 -4.53 -2.17 -0.37
N SER A 54 -4.82 -3.27 0.33
CA SER A 54 -6.05 -3.43 1.11
C SER A 54 -6.16 -2.38 2.23
N PHE A 55 -5.08 -2.18 2.99
CA PHE A 55 -5.02 -1.15 4.04
C PHE A 55 -5.15 0.27 3.47
N LEU A 56 -4.53 0.55 2.33
CA LEU A 56 -4.57 1.87 1.70
C LEU A 56 -6.02 2.26 1.35
N GLY A 57 -6.81 1.32 0.84
CA GLY A 57 -8.23 1.55 0.59
C GLY A 57 -9.01 1.84 1.87
N GLY A 58 -8.75 1.10 2.95
CA GLY A 58 -9.35 1.37 4.27
C GLY A 58 -9.02 2.77 4.82
N ILE A 59 -7.78 3.23 4.65
CA ILE A 59 -7.34 4.57 5.08
C ILE A 59 -8.09 5.66 4.30
N TRP A 60 -8.23 5.51 2.99
CA TRP A 60 -8.96 6.47 2.15
C TRP A 60 -10.45 6.52 2.48
N TRP A 61 -11.02 5.37 2.85
CA TRP A 61 -12.40 5.31 3.34
C TRP A 61 -12.55 6.07 4.67
N GLY A 62 -11.60 5.91 5.60
CA GLY A 62 -11.56 6.68 6.85
C GLY A 62 -11.46 8.20 6.63
N PHE A 63 -10.70 8.65 5.62
CA PHE A 63 -10.66 10.05 5.21
C PHE A 63 -11.99 10.51 4.58
N ALA A 64 -12.64 9.67 3.78
CA ALA A 64 -13.91 9.98 3.15
C ALA A 64 -15.01 10.25 4.20
N VAL A 65 -15.11 9.42 5.24
CA VAL A 65 -16.09 9.58 6.33
C VAL A 65 -15.92 10.88 7.11
N ARG A 66 -14.69 11.41 7.19
CA ARG A 66 -14.41 12.70 7.86
C ARG A 66 -14.72 13.93 7.00
N ARG A 67 -15.02 13.77 5.70
CA ARG A 67 -15.35 14.90 4.80
C ARG A 67 -16.85 15.17 4.78
N ARG A 68 -17.24 16.45 4.70
CA ARG A 68 -18.64 16.89 4.62
C ARG A 68 -19.20 16.90 3.19
N GLU A 69 -18.35 17.05 2.17
CA GLU A 69 -18.72 17.09 0.75
C GLU A 69 -17.80 16.17 -0.08
N GLY A 70 -18.30 15.59 -1.16
CA GLY A 70 -17.53 14.66 -2.01
C GLY A 70 -17.20 13.31 -1.37
N GLN A 71 -17.91 12.94 -0.30
CA GLN A 71 -17.69 11.69 0.45
C GLN A 71 -17.86 10.44 -0.44
N ALA A 72 -18.88 10.43 -1.32
CA ALA A 72 -19.16 9.29 -2.19
C ALA A 72 -18.06 9.05 -3.24
N SER A 73 -17.53 10.12 -3.85
CA SER A 73 -16.47 9.99 -4.86
C SER A 73 -15.13 9.60 -4.25
N LEU A 74 -14.77 10.14 -3.07
CA LEU A 74 -13.59 9.67 -2.34
C LEU A 74 -13.73 8.23 -1.86
N ALA A 75 -14.91 7.84 -1.36
CA ALA A 75 -15.16 6.47 -0.93
C ALA A 75 -15.11 5.51 -2.12
N ALA A 76 -15.60 5.89 -3.31
CA ALA A 76 -15.47 5.09 -4.51
C ALA A 76 -14.00 4.93 -4.94
N LEU A 77 -13.22 6.02 -4.90
CA LEU A 77 -11.80 5.99 -5.23
C LEU A 77 -10.99 5.19 -4.19
N ALA A 78 -11.42 5.16 -2.94
CA ALA A 78 -10.83 4.36 -1.87
C ALA A 78 -10.95 2.85 -2.10
N VAL A 79 -11.90 2.38 -2.91
CA VAL A 79 -12.09 0.95 -3.18
C VAL A 79 -11.13 0.47 -4.29
N VAL A 80 -10.62 1.37 -5.13
CA VAL A 80 -9.74 1.05 -6.26
C VAL A 80 -8.48 0.26 -5.83
N PRO A 81 -7.72 0.65 -4.79
CA PRO A 81 -6.56 -0.12 -4.33
C PRO A 81 -6.90 -1.56 -3.96
N SER A 82 -8.02 -1.78 -3.25
CA SER A 82 -8.47 -3.12 -2.85
C SER A 82 -8.92 -3.96 -4.04
N LEU A 83 -9.58 -3.36 -5.04
CA LEU A 83 -9.94 -4.05 -6.28
C LEU A 83 -8.70 -4.43 -7.10
N VAL A 84 -7.70 -3.55 -7.17
CA VAL A 84 -6.41 -3.84 -7.80
C VAL A 84 -5.73 -5.00 -7.09
N ALA A 85 -5.70 -4.99 -5.75
CA ALA A 85 -5.16 -6.10 -4.97
C ALA A 85 -5.89 -7.41 -5.29
N MET A 86 -7.23 -7.40 -5.28
CA MET A 86 -8.02 -8.59 -5.59
C MET A 86 -7.77 -9.09 -7.02
N GLY A 87 -7.69 -8.20 -8.01
CA GLY A 87 -7.37 -8.54 -9.39
C GLY A 87 -5.97 -9.14 -9.56
N LEU A 88 -4.96 -8.57 -8.88
CA LEU A 88 -3.59 -9.09 -8.88
C LEU A 88 -3.51 -10.47 -8.21
N LEU A 89 -4.23 -10.67 -7.11
CA LEU A 89 -4.32 -11.97 -6.45
C LEU A 89 -4.99 -13.02 -7.35
N ALA A 90 -6.09 -12.67 -8.01
CA ALA A 90 -6.77 -13.53 -8.98
C ALA A 90 -5.83 -13.91 -10.14
N MET A 91 -5.11 -12.94 -10.71
CA MET A 91 -4.12 -13.19 -11.76
C MET A 91 -2.97 -14.10 -11.28
N ALA A 92 -2.43 -13.84 -10.08
CA ALA A 92 -1.36 -14.64 -9.50
C ALA A 92 -1.78 -16.10 -9.26
N THR A 93 -3.01 -16.31 -8.78
CA THR A 93 -3.56 -17.66 -8.57
C THR A 93 -3.90 -18.39 -9.87
N VAL A 94 -4.27 -17.68 -10.93
CA VAL A 94 -4.50 -18.27 -12.27
C VAL A 94 -3.18 -18.64 -12.94
N THR A 95 -2.16 -17.80 -12.82
CA THR A 95 -0.83 -18.04 -13.44
C THR A 95 -0.01 -19.10 -12.69
N GLY A 96 -0.30 -19.33 -11.41
CA GLY A 96 0.35 -20.35 -10.58
C GLY A 96 -0.23 -21.76 -10.68
N ARG A 97 -1.16 -22.04 -11.61
CA ARG A 97 -1.69 -23.37 -11.93
C ARG A 97 -1.10 -23.86 -13.23
#